data_AF-A0A8S3GUP0-F1
#
_entry.id   AF-A0A8S3GUP0-F1
#
_cell.length_a   1.000
_cell.length_b   1.000
_cell.length_c   1.000
_cell.angle_alpha   90.00
_cell.angle_beta   90.00
_cell.angle_gamma   90.00
#
_symmetry.space_group_name_H-M   'P 1'
#
loop_
_entity.id
_entity.type
_entity.pdbx_description
1 polymer ?
#
loop_
_entity_poly.entity_id
_entity_poly.type
_entity_poly.pdbx_seq_one_letter_code
_entity_poly.pdbx_strand_id
1 'polypeptide(L)'
;MNDNGTYIYAAIEGLKKYGCCKEEIHLFNEAIINQKPSQQCFTEGAKHRIKDAFQVRVDLNEMKGCLAEGFPFVFGLSLFQSFAQAQTNGGRVPTPNPTFEPKSASHGSHAMLAVGYSDQSQCFIVRNSWGTEWV
;
A
#
# COMPACT_ATOMS: atom_id res chain seq x y z
N MET A 1 17.45 5.63 -13.77
CA MET A 1 16.01 5.63 -13.42
C MET A 1 15.85 6.51 -12.20
N ASN A 2 14.79 7.31 -12.16
CA ASN A 2 14.51 8.21 -11.04
C ASN A 2 13.46 7.55 -10.13
N ASP A 3 13.45 7.93 -8.85
CA ASP A 3 12.42 7.52 -7.91
C ASP A 3 11.13 8.31 -8.15
N ASN A 4 10.29 7.80 -9.05
CA ASN A 4 9.03 8.43 -9.48
C ASN A 4 7.79 7.62 -9.03
N GLY A 5 7.97 6.64 -8.16
CA GLY A 5 6.94 5.68 -7.80
C GLY A 5 6.58 4.69 -8.93
N THR A 6 5.52 3.91 -8.68
CA THR A 6 4.97 2.93 -9.63
C THR A 6 3.47 2.82 -9.46
N TYR A 7 2.79 2.17 -10.41
CA TYR A 7 1.38 1.84 -10.31
C TYR A 7 1.19 0.48 -9.64
N ILE A 8 0.18 0.36 -8.77
CA ILE A 8 -0.20 -0.91 -8.12
C ILE A 8 -0.35 -2.03 -9.17
N TYR A 9 -1.02 -1.73 -10.28
CA TYR A 9 -1.18 -2.67 -11.40
C TYR A 9 0.17 -3.16 -11.96
N ALA A 10 1.12 -2.25 -12.20
CA ALA A 10 2.44 -2.62 -12.71
C ALA A 10 3.22 -3.49 -11.71
N ALA A 11 3.10 -3.22 -10.40
CA ALA A 11 3.68 -4.05 -9.36
C ALA A 11 3.06 -5.46 -9.34
N ILE A 12 1.73 -5.58 -9.46
CA ILE A 12 1.01 -6.85 -9.56
C ILE A 12 1.47 -7.66 -10.78
N GLU A 13 1.61 -7.03 -11.95
CA GLU A 13 2.12 -7.70 -13.15
C GLU A 13 3.57 -8.17 -12.97
N GLY A 14 4.39 -7.38 -12.27
CA GLY A 14 5.73 -7.79 -11.83
C GLY A 14 5.70 -9.04 -10.93
N LEU A 15 4.79 -9.09 -9.96
CA LEU A 15 4.61 -10.24 -9.07
C LEU A 15 4.13 -11.50 -9.81
N LYS A 16 3.26 -11.36 -10.83
CA LYS A 16 2.87 -12.50 -11.68
C LYS A 16 4.04 -13.02 -12.50
N LYS A 17 4.81 -12.11 -13.11
CA LYS A 17 5.89 -12.47 -14.04
C LYS A 17 7.13 -13.00 -13.32
N TYR A 18 7.58 -12.31 -12.29
CA TYR A 18 8.85 -12.56 -11.62
C TYR A 18 8.69 -13.12 -10.20
N GLY A 19 7.55 -12.86 -9.55
CA GLY A 19 7.35 -13.12 -8.12
C GLY A 19 8.20 -12.19 -7.25
N CYS A 20 8.41 -12.57 -5.99
CA CYS A 20 9.14 -11.76 -5.02
C CYS A 20 10.08 -12.65 -4.19
N CYS A 21 11.36 -12.31 -4.12
CA CYS A 21 12.28 -13.03 -3.22
C CYS A 21 12.02 -12.63 -1.77
N LYS A 22 12.54 -13.41 -0.83
CA LYS A 22 12.55 -13.03 0.60
C LYS A 22 13.37 -11.76 0.79
N GLU A 23 12.94 -10.91 1.73
CA GLU A 23 13.64 -9.67 2.08
C GLU A 23 15.08 -9.92 2.55
N GLU A 24 15.34 -11.05 3.23
CA GLU A 24 16.70 -11.49 3.63
C GLU A 24 17.70 -11.62 2.46
N ILE A 25 17.21 -11.81 1.23
CA ILE A 25 18.03 -11.94 0.01
C ILE A 25 18.24 -10.57 -0.65
N HIS A 26 17.28 -9.66 -0.50
CA HIS A 26 17.31 -8.33 -1.07
C HIS A 26 16.68 -7.34 -0.10
N LEU A 27 17.46 -6.94 0.90
CA LEU A 27 17.02 -5.98 1.92
C LEU A 27 16.69 -4.63 1.28
N PHE A 28 15.67 -3.96 1.80
CA PHE A 28 15.35 -2.61 1.38
C PHE A 28 16.54 -1.67 1.60
N ASN A 29 16.97 -1.00 0.54
CA ASN A 29 18.04 -0.02 0.58
C ASN A 29 17.80 1.02 -0.53
N GLU A 30 17.56 2.26 -0.14
CA GLU A 30 17.27 3.39 -1.04
C GLU A 30 18.33 3.59 -2.12
N ALA A 31 19.61 3.27 -1.84
CA ALA A 31 20.70 3.44 -2.80
C ALA A 31 20.62 2.49 -4.01
N ILE A 32 19.82 1.43 -3.92
CA ILE A 32 19.75 0.37 -4.94
C ILE A 32 18.34 0.16 -5.53
N ILE A 33 17.34 0.96 -5.17
CA ILE A 33 15.94 0.80 -5.61
C ILE A 33 15.75 0.81 -7.14
N ASN A 34 16.67 1.48 -7.85
CA ASN A 34 16.68 1.62 -9.30
C ASN A 34 17.70 0.71 -9.98
N GLN A 35 18.38 -0.15 -9.22
CA GLN A 35 19.35 -1.11 -9.72
C GLN A 35 18.67 -2.45 -9.96
N LYS A 36 19.09 -3.15 -11.01
CA LYS A 36 18.58 -4.48 -11.31
C LYS A 36 18.96 -5.44 -10.17
N PRO A 37 18.00 -6.19 -9.57
CA PRO A 37 18.32 -7.20 -8.56
C PRO A 37 19.22 -8.31 -9.10
N SER A 38 19.85 -9.05 -8.20
CA SER A 38 20.73 -10.17 -8.56
C SER A 38 19.93 -11.32 -9.21
N GLN A 39 20.62 -12.20 -9.94
CA GLN A 39 19.99 -13.38 -10.53
C GLN A 39 19.38 -14.30 -9.45
N GLN A 40 19.95 -14.33 -8.25
CA GLN A 40 19.41 -15.07 -7.11
C GLN A 40 18.02 -14.56 -6.72
N CYS A 41 17.79 -13.24 -6.75
CA CYS A 41 16.47 -12.66 -6.47
C CYS A 41 15.41 -13.16 -7.47
N PHE A 42 15.74 -13.24 -8.76
CA PHE A 42 14.81 -13.75 -9.78
C PHE A 42 14.55 -15.26 -9.64
N THR A 43 15.58 -16.04 -9.32
CA THR A 43 15.45 -17.49 -9.12
C THR A 43 14.58 -17.81 -7.90
N GLU A 44 14.79 -17.12 -6.78
CA GLU A 44 13.97 -17.30 -5.58
C GLU A 44 12.57 -16.70 -5.74
N GLY A 45 12.46 -15.52 -6.35
CA GLY A 45 11.18 -14.87 -6.61
C GLY A 45 10.24 -15.72 -7.46
N ALA A 46 10.75 -16.47 -8.43
CA ALA A 46 9.94 -17.36 -9.26
C ALA A 46 9.16 -18.42 -8.46
N LYS A 47 9.57 -18.75 -7.23
CA LYS A 47 8.87 -19.68 -6.32
C LYS A 47 7.67 -19.03 -5.61
N HIS A 48 7.58 -17.70 -5.65
CA HIS A 48 6.56 -16.88 -4.97
C HIS A 48 5.80 -16.00 -5.96
N ARG A 49 5.54 -16.51 -7.17
CA ARG A 49 4.66 -15.85 -8.13
C ARG A 49 3.22 -15.92 -7.65
N ILE A 50 2.53 -14.79 -7.75
CA ILE A 50 1.07 -14.80 -7.61
C ILE A 50 0.47 -15.33 -8.91
N LYS A 51 -0.59 -16.12 -8.80
CA LYS A 51 -1.29 -16.66 -9.96
C LYS A 51 -2.19 -15.61 -10.59
N ASP A 52 -3.02 -14.99 -9.76
CA ASP A 52 -4.04 -14.05 -10.15
C ASP A 52 -4.12 -12.90 -9.14
N ALA A 53 -4.76 -11.81 -9.56
CA ALA A 53 -5.12 -10.69 -8.70
C ALA A 53 -6.49 -10.18 -9.14
N PHE A 54 -7.33 -9.85 -8.17
CA PHE A 54 -8.69 -9.37 -8.41
C PHE A 54 -8.83 -7.95 -7.91
N GLN A 55 -9.55 -7.14 -8.68
CA GLN A 55 -9.88 -5.79 -8.27
C GLN A 55 -11.13 -5.82 -7.37
N VAL A 56 -10.97 -5.33 -6.14
CA VAL A 56 -12.11 -5.02 -5.28
C VAL A 56 -12.73 -3.72 -5.78
N ARG A 57 -14.04 -3.70 -6.05
CA ARG A 57 -14.71 -2.46 -6.46
C ARG A 57 -14.75 -1.48 -5.29
N VAL A 58 -14.84 -0.20 -5.60
CA VAL A 58 -15.05 0.85 -4.59
C VAL A 58 -16.53 0.83 -4.17
N ASP A 59 -16.90 -0.25 -3.51
CA ASP A 59 -18.20 -0.52 -2.92
C ASP A 59 -17.98 -0.95 -1.46
N LEU A 60 -18.73 -0.35 -0.54
CA LEU A 60 -18.51 -0.55 0.89
C LEU A 60 -18.72 -2.01 1.31
N ASN A 61 -19.72 -2.69 0.75
CA ASN A 61 -20.04 -4.06 1.11
C ASN A 61 -19.01 -5.03 0.52
N GLU A 62 -18.55 -4.79 -0.71
CA GLU A 62 -17.49 -5.60 -1.31
C GLU A 62 -16.16 -5.46 -0.58
N MET A 63 -15.77 -4.24 -0.21
CA MET A 63 -14.54 -4.01 0.55
C MET A 63 -14.61 -4.67 1.93
N LYS A 64 -15.74 -4.57 2.63
CA LYS A 64 -15.94 -5.27 3.91
C LYS A 64 -15.97 -6.78 3.75
N GLY A 65 -16.68 -7.29 2.74
CA GLY A 65 -16.75 -8.72 2.44
C GLY A 65 -15.38 -9.33 2.17
N CYS A 66 -14.58 -8.67 1.32
CA CYS A 66 -13.19 -9.07 1.02
C CYS A 66 -12.35 -9.23 2.31
N LEU A 67 -12.44 -8.26 3.22
CA LEU A 67 -11.71 -8.31 4.50
C LEU A 67 -12.28 -9.36 5.45
N ALA A 68 -13.60 -9.54 5.50
CA ALA A 68 -14.26 -10.55 6.32
C ALA A 68 -13.94 -11.98 5.89
N GLU A 69 -13.69 -12.19 4.59
CA GLU A 69 -13.19 -13.46 4.04
C GLU A 69 -11.69 -13.69 4.32
N GLY A 70 -11.01 -12.72 4.93
CA GLY A 70 -9.59 -12.83 5.30
C GLY A 70 -8.63 -12.40 4.20
N PHE A 71 -9.09 -11.58 3.23
CA PHE A 71 -8.26 -11.06 2.15
C PHE A 71 -7.96 -9.55 2.34
N PRO A 72 -6.78 -9.19 2.86
CA PRO A 72 -6.28 -7.81 2.79
C PRO A 72 -6.16 -7.34 1.34
N PHE A 73 -6.40 -6.05 1.10
CA PHE A 73 -6.29 -5.48 -0.25
C PHE A 73 -5.48 -4.18 -0.24
N VAL A 74 -4.73 -3.97 -1.33
CA VAL A 74 -3.98 -2.73 -1.57
C VAL A 74 -4.87 -1.70 -2.26
N PHE A 75 -4.70 -0.44 -1.91
CA PHE A 75 -5.46 0.68 -2.48
C PHE A 75 -4.61 1.94 -2.53
N GLY A 76 -5.00 2.89 -3.38
CA GLY A 76 -4.37 4.21 -3.48
C GLY A 76 -5.29 5.33 -2.99
N LEU A 77 -4.71 6.33 -2.34
CA LEU A 77 -5.41 7.57 -1.94
C LEU A 77 -4.62 8.80 -2.40
N SER A 78 -5.35 9.88 -2.68
CA SER A 78 -4.77 11.22 -2.59
C SER A 78 -4.75 11.64 -1.13
N LEU A 79 -3.58 12.08 -0.64
CA LEU A 79 -3.46 12.56 0.74
C LEU A 79 -3.65 14.07 0.79
N PHE A 80 -4.24 14.54 1.87
CA PHE A 80 -4.45 15.95 2.18
C PHE A 80 -3.76 16.30 3.50
N GLN A 81 -3.61 17.60 3.81
CA GLN A 81 -2.87 18.05 5.00
C GLN A 81 -3.38 17.43 6.32
N SER A 82 -4.69 17.19 6.42
CA SER A 82 -5.34 16.56 7.57
C SER A 82 -4.90 15.13 7.81
N PHE A 83 -4.29 14.45 6.83
CA PHE A 83 -3.74 13.11 7.01
C PHE A 83 -2.66 13.08 8.11
N ALA A 84 -1.87 14.15 8.25
CA ALA A 84 -0.83 14.24 9.28
C ALA A 84 -1.40 14.29 10.71
N GLN A 85 -2.69 14.62 10.87
CA GLN A 85 -3.35 14.60 12.18
C GLN A 85 -3.40 13.19 12.78
N ALA A 86 -3.29 12.15 11.95
CA ALA A 86 -3.18 10.75 12.40
C ALA A 86 -2.06 10.55 13.45
N GLN A 87 -0.98 11.33 13.37
CA GLN A 87 0.16 11.23 14.30
C GLN A 87 -0.15 11.73 15.71
N THR A 88 -1.17 12.58 15.89
CA THR A 88 -1.49 13.19 17.19
C THR A 88 -2.85 12.75 17.73
N ASN A 89 -3.67 12.07 16.92
CA ASN A 89 -5.02 11.65 17.28
C ASN A 89 -5.21 10.12 17.37
N GLY A 90 -4.12 9.39 17.61
CA GLY A 90 -4.14 7.94 17.77
C GLY A 90 -4.42 7.18 16.47
N GLY A 91 -3.93 7.67 15.33
CA GLY A 91 -4.01 7.00 14.04
C GLY A 91 -5.32 7.22 13.28
N ARG A 92 -6.20 8.10 13.74
CA ARG A 92 -7.48 8.37 13.09
C ARG A 92 -7.28 9.35 11.94
N VAL A 93 -7.31 8.85 10.72
CA VAL A 93 -7.28 9.70 9.53
C VAL A 93 -8.66 10.35 9.35
N PRO A 94 -8.79 11.68 9.42
CA PRO A 94 -10.05 12.36 9.16
C PRO A 94 -10.40 12.29 7.66
N THR A 95 -11.70 12.34 7.35
CA THR A 95 -12.14 12.48 5.95
C THR A 95 -11.75 13.88 5.46
N PRO A 96 -10.96 13.99 4.38
CA PRO A 96 -10.54 15.29 3.88
C PRO A 96 -11.70 16.03 3.23
N ASN A 97 -11.61 17.36 3.17
CA ASN A 97 -12.52 18.15 2.36
C ASN A 97 -11.82 18.58 1.06
N PRO A 98 -11.99 17.84 -0.06
CA PRO A 98 -11.19 18.07 -1.27
C PRO A 98 -11.46 19.42 -1.95
N THR A 99 -12.55 20.12 -1.59
CA THR A 99 -12.89 21.44 -2.14
C THR A 99 -12.10 22.56 -1.48
N PHE A 100 -11.83 22.44 -0.17
CA PHE A 100 -11.23 23.51 0.64
C PHE A 100 -9.86 23.16 1.20
N GLU A 101 -9.52 21.86 1.22
CA GLU A 101 -8.29 21.37 1.81
C GLU A 101 -7.21 21.17 0.73
N PRO A 102 -6.00 21.72 0.93
CA PRO A 102 -4.89 21.46 0.04
C PRO A 102 -4.42 20.01 0.15
N LYS A 103 -3.99 19.45 -1.00
CA LYS A 103 -3.29 18.17 -1.03
C LYS A 103 -2.03 18.23 -0.16
N SER A 104 -1.63 17.09 0.38
CA SER A 104 -0.38 16.96 1.13
C SER A 104 0.80 17.37 0.25
N ALA A 105 1.59 18.32 0.75
CA ALA A 105 2.75 18.84 0.04
C ALA A 105 3.91 17.84 -0.02
N SER A 106 3.97 16.88 0.92
CA SER A 106 5.03 15.88 0.99
C SER A 106 4.73 14.63 0.16
N HIS A 107 3.48 14.15 0.19
CA HIS A 107 3.07 12.92 -0.51
C HIS A 107 1.63 13.07 -1.03
N GLY A 108 1.46 13.60 -2.25
CA GLY A 108 0.13 13.89 -2.81
C GLY A 108 -0.70 12.64 -3.16
N SER A 109 -0.04 11.50 -3.38
CA SER A 109 -0.66 10.20 -3.63
C SER A 109 0.11 9.11 -2.90
N HIS A 110 -0.59 8.16 -2.29
CA HIS A 110 0.02 7.09 -1.51
C HIS A 110 -0.77 5.78 -1.63
N ALA A 111 -0.08 4.65 -1.55
CA ALA A 111 -0.68 3.32 -1.56
C ALA A 111 -0.46 2.60 -0.22
N MET A 112 -1.49 1.96 0.29
CA MET A 112 -1.48 1.29 1.60
C MET A 112 -2.25 -0.03 1.54
N LEU A 113 -2.21 -0.77 2.65
CA LEU A 113 -2.87 -2.07 2.78
C LEU A 113 -4.05 -1.97 3.76
N ALA A 114 -5.26 -2.25 3.30
CA ALA A 114 -6.42 -2.42 4.16
C ALA A 114 -6.36 -3.82 4.79
N VAL A 115 -6.43 -3.89 6.11
CA VAL A 115 -6.28 -5.14 6.88
C VAL A 115 -7.49 -5.47 7.76
N GLY A 116 -8.49 -4.58 7.80
CA GLY A 116 -9.72 -4.80 8.54
C GLY A 116 -10.65 -3.59 8.48
N TYR A 117 -11.75 -3.68 9.22
CA TYR A 117 -12.72 -2.59 9.36
C TYR A 117 -13.41 -2.65 10.73
N SER A 118 -13.99 -1.53 11.14
CA SER A 118 -14.80 -1.41 12.35
C SER A 118 -16.13 -0.76 11.99
N ASP A 119 -17.23 -1.50 12.12
CA ASP A 119 -18.57 -0.93 11.93
C ASP A 119 -18.90 0.10 13.01
N GLN A 120 -18.45 -0.14 14.25
CA GLN A 120 -18.65 0.79 15.36
C GLN A 120 -17.96 2.14 15.12
N SER A 121 -16.72 2.14 14.65
CA SER A 121 -15.98 3.38 14.35
C SER A 121 -16.25 3.91 12.93
N GLN A 122 -16.96 3.15 12.09
CA GLN A 122 -17.15 3.43 10.66
C GLN A 122 -15.83 3.72 9.93
N CYS A 123 -14.78 2.93 10.22
CA CYS A 123 -13.44 3.10 9.65
C CYS A 123 -12.89 1.79 9.11
N PHE A 124 -12.01 1.91 8.11
CA PHE A 124 -11.08 0.83 7.74
C PHE A 124 -9.84 0.89 8.62
N ILE A 125 -9.26 -0.27 8.89
CA ILE A 125 -7.98 -0.44 9.57
C ILE A 125 -6.93 -0.61 8.47
N VAL A 126 -5.91 0.25 8.48
CA VAL A 126 -4.94 0.37 7.39
C VAL A 126 -3.53 0.21 7.95
N ARG A 127 -2.72 -0.64 7.32
CA ARG A 127 -1.28 -0.72 7.56
C ARG A 127 -0.57 0.27 6.65
N ASN A 128 0.08 1.28 7.26
CA ASN A 128 0.95 2.20 6.55
C ASN A 128 2.42 1.70 6.52
N SER A 129 3.27 2.39 5.77
CA SER A 129 4.67 2.06 5.51
C SER A 129 5.65 3.20 5.84
N TRP A 130 5.35 4.03 6.85
CA TRP A 130 6.20 5.17 7.27
C TRP A 130 6.91 4.93 8.62
N GLY A 131 7.15 3.67 8.97
CA GLY A 131 7.80 3.27 10.22
C GLY A 131 6.82 3.11 11.39
N THR A 132 7.30 2.50 12.48
CA THR A 132 6.51 2.24 13.70
C THR A 132 6.25 3.49 14.53
N GLU A 133 7.08 4.53 14.34
CA GLU A 133 6.90 5.84 14.98
C GLU A 133 5.84 6.68 14.25
N TRP A 134 5.42 6.24 13.05
CA TRP A 134 4.32 6.86 12.34
C TRP A 134 3.02 6.17 12.74
N VAL A 135 2.34 6.84 13.67
CA VAL A 135 1.16 6.45 14.48
C VAL A 135 1.52 5.83 15.81
#